data_AF-A0A6V8Q1K3-F1
#
_entry.id   AF-A0A6V8Q1K3-F1
#
_cell.length_a   1.000
_cell.length_b   1.000
_cell.length_c   1.000
_cell.angle_alpha   90.00
_cell.angle_beta   90.00
_cell.angle_gamma   90.00
#
_symmetry.space_group_name_H-M   'P 1'
#
loop_
_entity.id
_entity.type
_entity.pdbx_description
1 polymer ?
#
loop_
_entity_poly.entity_id
_entity_poly.type
_entity_poly.pdbx_seq_one_letter_code
_entity_poly.pdbx_strand_id
1 'polypeptide(L)' 'MEIGQQVDERVEKEIERKILDCCGEKKRLPCPLACQIAEEFKVRPIVVGQIADGLGVKISACELGCF' A
#
# COMPACT_ATOMS: atom_id res chain seq x y z
N MET A 1 1.83 22.37 -8.18
CA MET A 1 1.85 21.26 -7.20
C MET A 1 2.57 20.09 -7.84
N GLU A 2 3.89 20.16 -7.86
CA GLU A 2 4.73 19.08 -8.36
C GLU A 2 5.23 18.33 -7.14
N ILE A 3 4.57 17.21 -6.84
CA ILE A 3 5.14 16.20 -5.96
C ILE A 3 5.45 15.00 -6.85
N GLY A 4 6.58 15.11 -7.55
CA GLY A 4 7.26 13.99 -8.15
C GLY A 4 7.68 13.06 -7.02
N GLN A 5 7.05 11.88 -6.96
CA GLN A 5 7.43 10.88 -5.99
C GLN A 5 8.53 10.04 -6.62
N GLN A 6 9.78 10.40 -6.33
CA GLN A 6 10.92 9.51 -6.54
C GLN A 6 10.84 8.48 -5.41
N VAL A 7 10.09 7.41 -5.64
CA VAL A 7 10.11 6.24 -4.74
C VAL A 7 11.39 5.50 -5.06
N ASP A 8 12.36 5.51 -4.15
CA ASP A 8 13.57 4.73 -4.30
C ASP A 8 13.21 3.24 -4.41
N GLU A 9 13.91 2.48 -5.26
CA GLU A 9 13.72 1.02 -5.41
C GLU A 9 13.80 0.26 -4.09
N ARG A 10 14.52 0.83 -3.11
CA ARG A 10 14.66 0.29 -1.76
C ARG A 10 13.38 0.45 -0.96
N VAL A 11 12.71 1.60 -1.10
CA VAL A 11 11.46 1.91 -0.40
C VAL A 11 10.33 1.05 -0.95
N GLU A 12 10.28 0.86 -2.28
CA GLU A 12 9.29 -0.02 -2.91
C GLU A 12 9.35 -1.45 -2.36
N LYS A 13 10.55 -2.03 -2.27
CA LYS A 13 10.76 -3.36 -1.66
C LYS A 13 10.34 -3.44 -0.20
N GLU A 14 10.58 -2.38 0.58
CA GLU A 14 10.16 -2.32 1.97
C GLU A 14 8.63 -2.26 2.10
N ILE A 15 7.97 -1.52 1.22
CA ILE A 15 6.50 -1.46 1.12
C ILE A 15 5.94 -2.83 0.73
N GLU A 16 6.47 -3.47 -0.31
CA GLU A 16 6.07 -4.82 -0.75
C GLU A 16 6.12 -5.82 0.41
N ARG A 17 7.23 -5.81 1.15
CA ARG A 17 7.42 -6.69 2.30
C ARG A 17 6.40 -6.42 3.40
N LYS A 18 6.13 -5.15 3.71
CA LYS A 18 5.10 -4.74 4.67
C LYS A 18 3.72 -5.21 4.23
N ILE A 19 3.39 -5.05 2.94
CA ILE A 19 2.11 -5.49 2.37
C ILE A 19 1.96 -7.00 2.53
N LEU A 20 3.00 -7.79 2.22
CA LEU A 20 2.95 -9.25 2.35
C LEU A 20 2.84 -9.72 3.79
N ASP A 21 3.50 -9.03 4.72
CA ASP A 21 3.42 -9.31 6.17
C ASP A 21 2.00 -9.01 6.71
N CYS A 22 1.40 -7.92 6.21
CA CYS A 22 0.08 -7.47 6.60
C CYS A 22 -1.08 -8.19 5.88
N CYS A 23 -0.87 -8.61 4.63
CA CYS A 23 -1.84 -9.39 3.89
C CYS A 23 -1.74 -10.82 4.41
N GLY A 24 -2.66 -11.19 5.31
CA GLY A 24 -2.74 -12.57 5.80
C GLY A 24 -2.99 -13.58 4.66
N GLU A 25 -3.31 -14.81 5.01
CA GLU A 25 -3.46 -15.94 4.06
C GLU A 25 -4.38 -15.68 2.85
N LYS A 26 -5.32 -14.72 2.97
CA LYS A 26 -6.27 -14.36 1.90
C LYS A 26 -5.74 -13.35 0.88
N LYS A 27 -4.48 -12.88 0.98
CA LYS A 27 -3.94 -11.79 0.14
C LYS A 27 -4.86 -10.56 0.10
N ARG A 28 -5.38 -10.17 1.26
CA ARG A 28 -6.24 -9.00 1.42
C ARG A 28 -5.59 -8.01 2.35
N LEU A 29 -5.41 -6.78 1.88
CA LEU A 29 -4.86 -5.69 2.67
C LEU A 29 -5.99 -4.73 3.08
N PRO A 30 -6.17 -4.44 4.38
CA PRO A 30 -7.12 -3.43 4.81
C PRO A 30 -6.75 -2.04 4.27
N CYS A 31 -7.72 -1.25 3.81
CA CYS A 31 -7.50 0.15 3.42
C CYS A 31 -6.80 1.01 4.50
N PRO A 32 -7.18 0.96 5.79
CA PRO A 32 -6.46 1.70 6.83
C PRO A 32 -4.98 1.30 6.92
N LEU A 33 -4.68 0.01 6.74
CA LEU A 33 -3.31 -0.49 6.77
C LEU A 33 -2.50 0.02 5.58
N ALA A 34 -3.10 0.04 4.38
CA ALA A 34 -2.45 0.60 3.20
C ALA A 34 -2.09 2.08 3.38
N CYS A 35 -2.99 2.86 4.01
CA CYS A 35 -2.71 4.25 4.38
C CYS A 35 -1.63 4.36 5.47
N GLN A 36 -1.65 3.53 6.52
CA GLN A 36 -0.61 3.54 7.55
C GLN A 36 0.78 3.26 6.98
N ILE A 37 0.90 2.25 6.10
CA ILE A 37 2.15 1.94 5.41
C ILE A 37 2.57 3.16 4.57
N ALA A 38 1.64 3.77 3.84
CA ALA A 38 1.93 4.95 3.03
C ALA A 38 2.45 6.13 3.87
N GLU A 39 1.82 6.41 5.01
CA GLU A 39 2.25 7.46 5.93
C GLU A 39 3.62 7.18 6.56
N GLU A 40 3.88 5.92 6.94
CA GLU A 40 5.16 5.50 7.53
C GLU A 40 6.32 5.72 6.55
N PHE A 41 6.11 5.38 5.27
CA PHE A 41 7.10 5.58 4.21
C PHE A 41 7.03 6.97 3.56
N LYS A 42 6.14 7.86 4.04
CA LYS A 42 5.87 9.19 3.45
C LYS A 42 5.59 9.16 1.94
N VAL A 43 4.93 8.09 1.49
CA VAL A 43 4.48 7.92 0.11
C VAL A 43 2.97 8.15 0.02
N ARG A 44 2.46 8.36 -1.19
CA ARG A 44 1.01 8.39 -1.38
C ARG A 44 0.39 6.99 -1.26
N PRO A 45 -0.80 6.86 -0.67
CA PRO A 45 -1.51 5.57 -0.52
C PRO A 45 -1.81 4.90 -1.86
N ILE A 46 -1.93 5.67 -2.94
CA ILE A 46 -2.07 5.13 -4.29
C ILE A 46 -0.87 4.31 -4.74
N VAL A 47 0.35 4.64 -4.28
CA VAL A 47 1.56 3.88 -4.62
C VAL A 47 1.57 2.53 -3.89
N VAL A 48 1.20 2.51 -2.60
CA VAL A 48 1.00 1.26 -1.86
C VAL A 48 -0.08 0.40 -2.52
N GLY A 49 -1.15 1.02 -3.01
CA GLY A 49 -2.20 0.31 -3.76
C GLY A 49 -1.73 -0.27 -5.09
N GLN A 50 -0.91 0.47 -5.86
CA GLN A 50 -0.31 -0.02 -7.11
C GLN A 50 0.64 -1.19 -6.86
N ILE A 51 1.46 -1.11 -5.82
CA ILE A 51 2.38 -2.18 -5.41
C ILE A 51 1.59 -3.41 -4.97
N ALA A 52 0.56 -3.22 -4.12
CA ALA A 52 -0.31 -4.31 -3.68
C ALA A 52 -1.01 -5.00 -4.85
N ASP A 53 -1.54 -4.22 -5.81
CA ASP A 53 -2.18 -4.75 -7.02
C ASP A 53 -1.19 -5.58 -7.86
N GLY A 54 0.05 -5.10 -8.04
CA GLY A 54 1.13 -5.84 -8.70
C GLY A 54 1.49 -7.16 -8.02
N LEU A 55 1.36 -7.24 -6.69
CA LEU A 55 1.56 -8.46 -5.90
C LEU A 55 0.33 -9.41 -5.92
N GLY A 56 -0.78 -8.99 -6.52
CA GLY A 56 -2.06 -9.71 -6.49
C GLY A 56 -2.75 -9.64 -5.13
N VAL A 57 -2.42 -8.63 -4.31
CA VAL A 57 -3.03 -8.35 -3.02
C VAL A 57 -4.19 -7.39 -3.22
N LYS A 58 -5.41 -7.82 -2.91
CA LYS A 58 -6.59 -6.96 -3.05
C LYS A 58 -6.77 -6.10 -1.81
N ILE A 59 -6.89 -4.79 -2.02
CA ILE A 59 -7.34 -3.91 -0.94
C ILE A 59 -8.81 -4.23 -0.66
N SER A 60 -9.12 -4.59 0.59
CA SER A 60 -10.47 -4.92 1.06
C SER A 60 -10.77 -4.11 2.32
N ALA A 61 -12.04 -3.88 2.66
CA ALA A 61 -12.44 -3.05 3.81
C ALA A 61 -11.99 -1.58 3.70
N CYS A 62 -12.53 -0.84 2.74
CA CYS A 62 -12.52 0.62 2.78
C CYS A 62 -13.57 1.06 3.83
N GLU A 63 -13.14 1.23 5.09
CA GLU A 63 -14.01 1.63 6.22
C GLU A 63 -14.69 3.00 6.02
N LEU A 64 -14.32 3.74 4.96
CA LEU A 64 -14.94 5.00 4.56
C LEU A 64 -16.24 4.85 3.76
N GLY A 65 -16.69 3.63 3.44
CA GLY A 65 -17.90 3.44 2.63
C GLY A 65 -17.84 4.11 1.26
N CYS A 66 -16.62 4.30 0.74
CA CYS A 66 -16.35 5.03 -0.50
C CYS A 66 -15.94 4.07 -1.63
N PHE A 67 -16.53 2.87 -1.65
CA PHE A 67 -16.53 1.90 -2.76
C PHE A 67 -17.75 0.98 -2.65
#